data_AF-A0A7X7PAR3-F1
#
_entry.id   AF-A0A7X7PAR3-F1
#
_cell.length_a   1.000
_cell.length_b   1.000
_cell.length_c   1.000
_cell.angle_alpha   90.00
_cell.angle_beta   90.00
_cell.angle_gamma   90.00
#
_symmetry.space_group_name_H-M   'P 1'
#
loop_
_entity.id
_entity.type
_entity.pdbx_description
1 polymer ?
#
loop_
_entity_poly.entity_id
_entity_poly.type
_entity_poly.pdbx_seq_one_letter_code
_entity_poly.pdbx_strand_id
1 'polypeptide(L)' 'MQRTVFNEDHEVFRKTVRDFVAKEVAPVYTEWEAQGHPPRDFYRRLGELGILGIQVPEEFGGGGESSF' A
#
# COMPACT_ATOMS: atom_id res chain seq x y z
N MET A 1 21.40 -7.14 -9.27
CA MET A 1 21.62 -8.13 -8.19
C MET A 1 20.35 -8.19 -7.36
N GLN A 2 19.78 -9.37 -7.11
CA GLN A 2 18.59 -9.50 -6.28
C GLN A 2 18.95 -9.31 -4.80
N ARG A 3 18.09 -8.61 -4.06
CA ARG A 3 18.28 -8.40 -2.62
C ARG A 3 17.78 -9.63 -1.86
N THR A 4 18.60 -10.18 -0.98
CA THR A 4 18.29 -11.40 -0.20
C THR A 4 17.47 -11.13 1.06
N VAL A 5 17.20 -9.86 1.38
CA VAL A 5 16.40 -9.47 2.55
C VAL A 5 14.89 -9.57 2.31
N PHE A 6 14.45 -9.80 1.08
CA PHE A 6 13.03 -9.91 0.73
C PHE A 6 12.64 -11.37 0.48
N ASN A 7 11.54 -11.79 1.11
CA ASN A 7 10.92 -13.09 0.85
C ASN A 7 9.81 -12.96 -0.21
N GLU A 8 9.12 -14.06 -0.49
CA GLU A 8 8.05 -14.10 -1.48
C GLU A 8 6.88 -13.17 -1.12
N ASP A 9 6.49 -13.12 0.17
CA ASP A 9 5.42 -12.24 0.65
C ASP A 9 5.75 -10.75 0.42
N HIS A 10 7.00 -10.35 0.65
CA HIS A 10 7.47 -9.00 0.36
C HIS A 10 7.39 -8.67 -1.14
N GLU A 11 7.70 -9.63 -2.02
CA GLU A 11 7.59 -9.44 -3.47
C GLU A 11 6.13 -9.36 -3.94
N VAL A 12 5.26 -10.20 -3.39
CA VAL A 12 3.81 -10.14 -3.66
C VAL A 12 3.24 -8.80 -3.20
N PHE A 13 3.52 -8.38 -1.97
CA PHE A 13 3.09 -7.10 -1.43
C PHE A 13 3.59 -5.94 -2.32
N ARG A 14 4.87 -5.93 -2.67
CA ARG A 14 5.46 -4.92 -3.57
C ARG A 14 4.74 -4.87 -4.91
N LYS A 15 4.40 -6.01 -5.49
CA LYS A 15 3.66 -6.07 -6.76
C LYS A 15 2.27 -5.47 -6.60
N THR A 16 1.54 -5.81 -5.54
CA THR A 16 0.21 -5.27 -5.24
C THR A 16 0.23 -3.75 -5.13
N VAL A 17 1.16 -3.19 -4.34
CA VAL A 17 1.29 -1.73 -4.19
C VAL A 17 1.68 -1.07 -5.51
N ARG A 18 2.61 -1.65 -6.27
CA ARG A 18 3.03 -1.12 -7.58
C ARG A 18 1.87 -1.06 -8.56
N ASP A 19 1.10 -2.14 -8.66
CA ASP A 19 -0.04 -2.23 -9.57
C ASP A 19 -1.13 -1.22 -9.18
N PHE A 20 -1.39 -1.05 -7.87
CA PHE A 20 -2.33 -0.05 -7.37
C PHE A 20 -1.86 1.38 -7.70
N VAL A 21 -0.61 1.73 -7.42
CA VAL A 21 -0.07 3.06 -7.72
C VAL A 21 -0.12 3.35 -9.23
N ALA A 22 0.25 2.39 -10.07
CA ALA A 22 0.25 2.57 -11.52
C ALA A 22 -1.16 2.79 -12.08
N LYS A 23 -2.17 2.13 -11.52
CA LYS A 23 -3.56 2.20 -12.01
C LYS A 23 -4.35 3.37 -11.41
N GLU A 24 -4.21 3.61 -10.11
CA GLU A 24 -5.11 4.47 -9.34
C GLU A 24 -4.49 5.81 -8.95
N VAL A 25 -3.15 5.91 -8.89
CA VAL A 25 -2.46 7.12 -8.41
C VAL A 25 -1.79 7.87 -9.55
N ALA A 26 -0.95 7.19 -10.34
CA ALA A 26 -0.15 7.82 -11.39
C ALA A 26 -0.98 8.65 -12.40
N PRO A 27 -2.19 8.24 -12.82
CA PRO A 27 -3.00 9.03 -13.76
C PRO A 27 -3.53 10.36 -13.20
N VAL A 28 -3.67 10.47 -11.87
CA VAL A 28 -4.34 11.60 -11.20
C VAL A 28 -3.41 12.38 -10.25
N TYR A 29 -2.14 11.98 -10.14
CA TYR A 29 -1.20 12.52 -9.17
C TYR A 29 -1.01 14.04 -9.27
N THR A 30 -0.92 14.60 -10.49
CA THR A 30 -0.75 16.05 -10.69
C THR A 30 -1.91 16.86 -10.10
N GLU A 31 -3.12 16.32 -10.12
CA GLU A 31 -4.27 16.97 -9.48
C GLU A 31 -4.13 16.96 -7.95
N TRP A 32 -3.73 15.84 -7.37
CA TRP A 32 -3.52 15.72 -5.92
C TRP A 32 -2.38 16.62 -5.44
N GLU A 33 -1.32 16.74 -6.24
CA GLU A 33 -0.20 17.65 -5.97
C GLU A 33 -0.69 19.10 -5.94
N ALA A 34 -1.48 19.52 -6.94
CA ALA A 34 -2.07 20.87 -6.97
C ALA A 34 -3.04 21.13 -5.81
N GLN A 35 -3.80 20.12 -5.37
CA GLN A 35 -4.70 20.19 -4.21
C GLN A 35 -3.95 20.11 -2.86
N GLY A 36 -2.69 19.65 -2.87
CA GLY A 36 -1.87 19.44 -1.68
C GLY A 36 -2.19 18.16 -0.90
N HIS A 37 -3.10 17.31 -1.37
CA HIS A 37 -3.44 16.04 -0.73
C HIS A 37 -4.17 15.04 -1.67
N PRO A 38 -4.08 13.72 -1.42
CA PRO A 38 -4.98 12.73 -2.01
C PRO A 38 -6.43 12.88 -1.53
N PRO A 39 -7.45 12.45 -2.30
CA PRO A 39 -8.84 12.44 -1.85
C PRO A 39 -9.03 11.46 -0.68
N ARG A 40 -10.05 11.68 0.16
CA ARG A 40 -10.27 10.84 1.36
C ARG A 40 -10.46 9.35 1.04
N ASP A 41 -11.12 9.05 -0.07
CA ASP A 41 -11.43 7.67 -0.47
C ASP A 41 -10.19 6.88 -0.89
N PHE A 42 -9.10 7.55 -1.27
CA PHE A 42 -7.80 6.91 -1.49
C PHE A 42 -7.36 6.10 -0.26
N TYR A 43 -7.46 6.70 0.94
CA TYR A 43 -7.06 6.04 2.19
C TYR A 43 -7.98 4.88 2.55
N ARG A 44 -9.28 4.96 2.24
CA ARG A 44 -10.20 3.83 2.40
C ARG A 44 -9.79 2.66 1.52
N ARG A 45 -9.45 2.94 0.27
CA ARG A 45 -9.00 1.92 -0.67
C ARG A 45 -7.69 1.25 -0.23
N LEU A 46 -6.74 2.01 0.30
CA LEU A 46 -5.53 1.46 0.89
C LEU A 46 -5.82 0.55 2.09
N GLY A 47 -6.79 0.91 2.93
CA GLY A 47 -7.25 0.08 4.05
C GLY A 47 -7.88 -1.24 3.58
N GLU A 48 -8.75 -1.20 2.57
CA GLU A 48 -9.35 -2.40 1.97
C GLU A 48 -8.31 -3.35 1.36
N LEU A 49 -7.20 -2.80 0.86
CA LEU A 49 -6.07 -3.56 0.32
C LEU A 49 -5.12 -4.10 1.40
N GLY A 50 -5.38 -3.84 2.69
CA GLY A 50 -4.52 -4.24 3.80
C GLY A 50 -3.17 -3.52 3.84
N ILE A 51 -3.03 -2.40 3.12
CA ILE A 51 -1.77 -1.62 3.06
C ILE A 51 -1.60 -0.78 4.33
N LEU A 52 -2.70 -0.35 4.94
CA LEU A 52 -2.69 0.40 6.20
C LEU A 52 -2.79 -0.57 7.37
N GLY A 53 -1.98 -0.34 8.41
CA GLY A 53 -2.02 -1.17 9.63
C GLY A 53 -1.46 -2.59 9.44
N ILE A 54 -0.48 -2.77 8.56
CA ILE A 54 0.13 -4.07 8.24
C ILE A 54 0.60 -4.82 9.50
N GLN A 55 1.20 -4.11 10.47
CA GLN A 55 1.69 -4.72 11.72
C GLN A 55 0.68 -4.64 12.87
N VAL A 56 -0.48 -4.03 12.65
CA VAL A 56 -1.52 -3.96 13.68
C VAL A 56 -2.11 -5.37 13.83
N PRO A 57 -2.32 -5.87 15.07
CA PRO A 57 -2.93 -7.17 15.29
C PRO A 57 -4.28 -7.32 14.58
N GLU A 58 -4.57 -8.53 14.09
CA GLU A 58 -5.81 -8.83 13.36
C GLU A 58 -7.06 -8.56 14.22
N GLU A 59 -6.98 -8.71 15.55
CA GLU A 59 -8.09 -8.41 16.49
C GLU A 59 -8.54 -6.94 16.44
N PHE A 60 -7.70 -6.04 15.94
CA PHE A 60 -8.00 -4.62 15.72
C PHE A 60 -8.25 -4.30 14.25
N GLY A 61 -8.31 -5.30 13.36
CA GLY A 61 -8.52 -5.15 11.92
C GLY A 61 -7.25 -4.84 11.12
N GLY A 62 -6.06 -5.11 11.67
CA GLY A 62 -4.78 -4.97 10.97
C GLY A 62 -4.32 -6.26 10.27
N GLY A 63 -3.12 -6.22 9.69
CA GLY A 63 -2.55 -7.33 8.93
C GLY A 63 -1.78 -8.37 9.75
N GLY A 64 -1.50 -8.12 11.03
CA GLY A 64 -0.80 -9.06 11.91
C GLY A 64 0.65 -9.39 11.53
N GLU A 65 1.24 -8.67 10.57
CA GLU A 65 2.55 -9.01 10.03
C GLU A 65 3.67 -8.62 11.01
N SER A 66 4.68 -9.47 11.12
CA SER A 66 5.81 -9.29 12.05
C SER A 66 7.13 -9.02 11.35
N SER A 67 7.18 -9.25 10.03
CA SER A 67 8.33 -9.01 9.16
C SER A 67 8.38 -7.56 8.65
N PHE A 68 9.58 -7.07 8.33
CA PHE A 68 9.87 -5.72 7.79
C PHE A 68 10.47 -5.79 6.39
#